data_AF-G4ZUG5-F1
#
_entry.id   AF-G4ZUG5-F1
#
_cell.length_a   1.000
_cell.length_b   1.000
_cell.length_c   1.000
_cell.angle_alpha   90.00
_cell.angle_beta   90.00
_cell.angle_gamma   90.00
#
_symmetry.space_group_name_H-M   'P 1'
#
loop_
_entity.id
_entity.type
_entity.pdbx_description
1 polymer ?
#
loop_
_entity_poly.entity_id
_entity_poly.type
_entity_poly.pdbx_seq_one_letter_code
_entity_poly.pdbx_strand_id
1 'polypeptide(L)'
;PPIDCQVGPWGDFSGCSAAYSTVKTRRRNVVVWPLFGGAPCPALEESQPCVRVDCQVGPWSAYTCNPFTGWKTRSRVVTVRPQDGGAACPALSQSVPCDPINCVVSDWTPWSTCLLKVKSRARTVQTFPLYGGLACPSLVEVQACVPVDCAVGAWS
;
A
#
# COMPACT_ATOMS: atom_id res chain seq x y z
N PRO A 1 -12.69 60.33 35.38
CA PRO A 1 -11.49 59.46 35.39
C PRO A 1 -11.18 59.06 33.94
N PRO A 2 -9.90 58.87 33.55
CA PRO A 2 -9.56 58.38 32.21
C PRO A 2 -10.12 56.96 32.01
N ILE A 3 -10.57 56.67 30.79
CA ILE A 3 -11.05 55.33 30.41
C ILE A 3 -10.08 54.79 29.36
N ASP A 4 -9.39 53.71 29.70
CA ASP A 4 -8.44 53.06 28.81
C ASP A 4 -9.15 52.18 27.78
N CYS A 5 -8.51 52.01 26.62
CA CYS A 5 -9.04 51.12 25.61
C CYS A 5 -9.04 49.66 26.08
N GLN A 6 -10.17 48.97 25.88
CA GLN A 6 -10.28 47.52 26.11
C GLN A 6 -10.61 46.84 24.78
N VAL A 7 -9.95 45.72 24.53
CA VAL A 7 -10.07 44.95 23.27
C VAL A 7 -10.60 43.55 23.56
N GLY A 8 -11.31 43.01 22.58
CA GLY A 8 -11.85 41.66 22.62
C GLY A 8 -10.78 40.59 22.36
N PRO A 9 -11.18 39.30 22.38
CA PRO A 9 -10.31 38.21 21.98
C PRO A 9 -9.93 38.33 20.50
N TRP A 10 -8.80 37.70 20.14
CA TRP A 10 -8.41 37.55 18.75
C TRP A 10 -9.38 36.63 18.00
N GLY A 11 -9.72 36.99 16.77
CA GLY A 11 -10.32 36.07 15.81
C GLY A 11 -9.32 35.06 15.27
N ASP A 12 -9.81 34.16 14.41
CA ASP A 12 -8.97 33.20 13.70
C ASP A 12 -8.06 33.88 12.68
N PHE A 13 -6.94 33.23 12.37
CA PHE A 13 -6.09 33.65 11.26
C PHE A 13 -6.81 33.43 9.93
N SER A 14 -6.63 34.38 9.01
CA SER A 14 -6.97 34.19 7.61
C SER A 14 -6.22 32.99 7.02
N GLY A 15 -6.81 32.35 6.01
CA GLY A 15 -6.14 31.25 5.31
C GLY A 15 -4.90 31.74 4.57
N CYS A 16 -3.88 30.88 4.49
CA CYS A 16 -2.73 31.12 3.63
C CYS A 16 -3.11 30.83 2.17
N SER A 17 -2.89 31.80 1.29
CA SER A 17 -3.05 31.62 -0.16
C SER A 17 -1.71 31.72 -0.85
N ALA A 18 -1.19 30.59 -1.33
CA ALA A 18 0.09 30.53 -2.02
C ALA A 18 0.20 31.45 -3.25
N ALA A 19 -0.92 31.93 -3.79
CA ALA A 19 -0.96 32.83 -4.94
C ALA A 19 -0.87 34.32 -4.58
N TYR A 20 -1.26 34.73 -3.36
CA TYR A 20 -1.46 36.15 -3.05
C TYR A 20 -0.94 36.59 -1.67
N SER A 21 -0.71 35.67 -0.73
CA SER A 21 -0.24 36.03 0.61
C SER A 21 0.86 35.10 1.13
N THR A 22 1.94 35.71 1.59
CA THR A 22 3.03 35.04 2.32
C THR A 22 2.83 35.12 3.83
N VAL A 23 1.76 35.79 4.28
CA VAL A 23 1.40 35.97 5.68
C VAL A 23 -0.09 35.68 5.89
N LYS A 24 -0.42 35.16 7.06
CA LYS A 24 -1.79 35.06 7.58
C LYS A 24 -1.99 36.12 8.65
N THR A 25 -3.18 36.70 8.67
CA THR A 25 -3.51 37.82 9.55
C THR A 25 -4.76 37.52 10.37
N ARG A 26 -4.77 37.94 11.64
CA ARG A 26 -5.96 37.90 12.50
C ARG A 26 -6.24 39.27 13.08
N ARG A 27 -7.50 39.52 13.42
CA ARG A 27 -7.98 40.80 13.94
C ARG A 27 -8.77 40.64 15.24
N ARG A 28 -8.80 41.69 16.05
CA ARG A 28 -9.66 41.81 17.24
C ARG A 28 -10.37 43.15 17.24
N ASN A 29 -11.57 43.19 17.80
CA ASN A 29 -12.33 44.43 17.91
C ASN A 29 -12.01 45.18 19.21
N VAL A 30 -12.23 46.48 19.18
CA VAL A 30 -12.30 47.30 20.39
C VAL A 30 -13.64 47.05 21.06
N VAL A 31 -13.63 46.82 22.37
CA VAL A 31 -14.82 46.64 23.22
C VAL A 31 -15.12 47.94 23.95
N VAL A 32 -14.09 48.67 24.39
CA VAL A 32 -14.21 49.99 25.02
C VAL A 32 -13.21 50.92 24.36
N TRP A 33 -13.70 52.03 23.81
CA TRP A 33 -12.84 53.07 23.22
C TRP A 33 -12.20 53.93 24.31
N PRO A 34 -10.96 54.41 24.10
CA PRO A 34 -10.30 55.26 25.07
C PRO A 34 -10.98 56.63 25.11
N LEU A 35 -11.25 57.13 26.32
CA LEU A 35 -11.91 58.42 26.57
C LEU A 35 -11.17 59.21 27.66
N PHE A 36 -11.36 60.53 27.65
CA PHE A 36 -10.84 61.46 28.67
C PHE A 36 -9.33 61.31 28.93
N GLY A 37 -8.54 61.06 27.89
CA GLY A 37 -7.08 60.91 27.98
C GLY A 37 -6.60 59.54 28.46
N GLY A 38 -7.43 58.50 28.44
CA GLY A 38 -7.01 57.12 28.69
C GLY A 38 -6.09 56.55 27.60
N ALA A 39 -5.45 55.42 27.91
CA ALA A 39 -4.44 54.79 27.07
C ALA A 39 -5.02 54.33 25.72
N PRO A 40 -4.27 54.50 24.61
CA PRO A 40 -4.73 54.08 23.28
C PRO A 40 -4.85 52.56 23.17
N CYS A 41 -5.62 52.10 22.19
CA CYS A 41 -5.78 50.67 21.95
C CYS A 41 -4.46 50.00 21.60
N PRO A 42 -4.19 48.79 22.13
CA PRO A 42 -3.08 47.98 21.66
C PRO A 42 -3.34 47.50 20.21
N ALA A 43 -2.36 46.85 19.59
CA ALA A 43 -2.47 46.37 18.21
C ALA A 43 -3.76 45.57 17.97
N LEU A 44 -4.51 45.93 16.92
CA LEU A 44 -5.78 45.30 16.56
C LEU A 44 -5.64 44.26 15.44
N GLU A 45 -4.46 44.18 14.82
CA GLU A 45 -4.12 43.22 13.79
C GLU A 45 -2.77 42.56 14.13
N GLU A 46 -2.68 41.26 13.87
CA GLU A 46 -1.46 40.47 14.03
C GLU A 46 -1.22 39.67 12.74
N SER A 47 0.03 39.69 12.26
CA SER A 47 0.47 38.95 11.07
C SER A 47 1.51 37.90 11.43
N GLN A 48 1.41 36.72 10.82
CA GLN A 48 2.39 35.64 10.94
C GLN A 48 2.75 35.09 9.56
N PRO A 49 4.00 34.65 9.33
CA PRO A 49 4.40 34.06 8.05
C PRO A 49 3.62 32.76 7.79
N CYS A 50 3.24 32.57 6.54
CA CYS A 50 2.77 31.29 6.02
C CYS A 50 3.98 30.39 5.80
N VAL A 51 4.02 29.23 6.46
CA VAL A 51 5.10 28.26 6.28
C VAL A 51 4.49 27.05 5.61
N ARG A 52 4.79 26.89 4.32
CA ARG A 52 4.31 25.74 3.55
C ARG A 52 4.88 24.47 4.15
N VAL A 53 4.00 23.58 4.60
CA VAL A 53 4.37 22.25 5.06
C VAL A 53 3.73 21.26 4.12
N ASP A 54 4.55 20.56 3.33
CA ASP A 54 4.07 19.48 2.49
C ASP A 54 3.67 18.27 3.35
N CYS A 55 2.73 17.48 2.85
CA CYS A 55 2.34 16.27 3.57
C CYS A 55 3.50 15.27 3.66
N GLN A 56 3.74 14.75 4.87
CA GLN A 56 4.71 13.68 5.10
C GLN A 56 3.96 12.41 5.50
N VAL A 57 4.48 11.28 5.05
CA VAL A 57 3.90 9.95 5.28
C VAL A 57 4.93 9.03 5.89
N GLY A 58 4.46 8.11 6.71
CA GLY A 58 5.27 7.08 7.35
C GLY A 58 5.68 5.97 6.39
N PRO A 59 6.41 4.95 6.90
CA PRO A 59 6.75 3.78 6.13
C PRO A 59 5.50 2.99 5.74
N TRP A 60 5.63 2.22 4.66
CA TRP A 60 4.61 1.25 4.27
C TRP A 60 4.53 0.09 5.26
N SER A 61 3.32 -0.42 5.48
CA SER A 61 3.10 -1.72 6.08
C SER A 61 3.66 -2.83 5.18
N ALA A 62 3.83 -4.02 5.75
CA ALA A 62 4.01 -5.23 4.97
C ALA A 62 2.80 -5.46 4.05
N TYR A 63 3.04 -6.19 2.95
CA TYR A 63 1.96 -6.71 2.12
C TYR A 63 1.31 -7.90 2.79
N THR A 64 -0.02 -7.98 2.73
CA THR A 64 -0.78 -9.16 3.14
C THR A 64 -1.59 -9.65 1.96
N CYS A 65 -1.31 -10.87 1.48
CA CYS A 65 -2.08 -11.50 0.43
C CYS A 65 -3.45 -11.93 0.96
N ASN A 66 -4.52 -11.52 0.28
CA ASN A 66 -5.85 -12.06 0.51
C ASN A 66 -6.07 -13.25 -0.43
N PRO A 67 -6.22 -14.47 0.11
CA PRO A 67 -6.29 -15.67 -0.72
C PRO A 67 -7.57 -15.77 -1.55
N PHE A 68 -8.64 -15.08 -1.16
CA PHE A 68 -9.92 -15.09 -1.86
C PHE A 68 -9.94 -14.16 -3.06
N THR A 69 -9.23 -13.03 -2.98
CA THR A 69 -9.17 -12.05 -4.07
C THR A 69 -7.95 -12.25 -4.97
N GLY A 70 -6.87 -12.83 -4.45
CA GLY A 70 -5.60 -12.91 -5.15
C GLY A 70 -4.84 -11.58 -5.24
N TRP A 71 -5.22 -10.61 -4.40
CA TRP A 71 -4.56 -9.31 -4.29
C TRP A 71 -3.95 -9.13 -2.91
N LYS A 72 -2.79 -8.49 -2.85
CA LYS A 72 -2.12 -8.06 -1.62
C LYS A 72 -2.11 -6.55 -1.53
N THR A 73 -2.49 -6.05 -0.35
CA THR A 73 -2.58 -4.62 -0.07
C THR A 73 -1.59 -4.23 1.02
N ARG A 74 -1.07 -3.00 0.91
CA ARG A 74 -0.32 -2.34 1.99
C ARG A 74 -0.80 -0.90 2.17
N SER A 75 -0.64 -0.36 3.36
CA SER A 75 -1.02 1.00 3.71
C SER A 75 0.10 1.73 4.44
N ARG A 76 0.03 3.07 4.45
CA ARG A 76 0.89 3.94 5.25
C ARG A 76 0.09 5.09 5.82
N VAL A 77 0.57 5.66 6.92
CA VAL A 77 -0.12 6.75 7.63
C VAL A 77 0.49 8.10 7.30
N VAL A 78 -0.32 9.15 7.42
CA VAL A 78 0.17 10.53 7.36
C VAL A 78 0.83 10.87 8.69
N THR A 79 2.09 11.27 8.65
CA THR A 79 2.85 11.73 9.83
C THR A 79 2.78 13.24 9.99
N VAL A 80 2.68 13.99 8.88
CA VAL A 80 2.50 15.44 8.88
C VAL A 80 1.42 15.80 7.86
N ARG A 81 0.37 16.48 8.31
CA ARG A 81 -0.69 16.97 7.42
C ARG A 81 -0.19 18.20 6.64
N PRO A 82 -0.62 18.39 5.39
CA PRO A 82 -0.22 19.56 4.64
C PRO A 82 -0.80 20.83 5.28
N GLN A 83 -0.01 21.90 5.32
CA GLN A 83 -0.40 23.21 5.85
C GLN A 83 0.00 24.32 4.88
N ASP A 84 -0.74 25.43 4.96
CA ASP A 84 -0.43 26.69 4.28
C ASP A 84 -0.12 26.54 2.78
N GLY A 85 -0.91 25.73 2.06
CA GLY A 85 -0.73 25.47 0.62
C GLY A 85 0.32 24.40 0.29
N GLY A 86 0.69 23.58 1.28
CA GLY A 86 1.54 22.40 1.09
C GLY A 86 0.97 21.37 0.13
N ALA A 87 1.86 20.58 -0.48
CA ALA A 87 1.50 19.50 -1.37
C ALA A 87 0.64 18.45 -0.65
N ALA A 88 -0.39 17.96 -1.34
CA ALA A 88 -1.25 16.90 -0.85
C ALA A 88 -0.46 15.61 -0.59
N CYS A 89 -0.98 14.76 0.30
CA CYS A 89 -0.36 13.49 0.61
C CYS A 89 -0.28 12.59 -0.64
N PRO A 90 0.84 11.89 -0.85
CA PRO A 90 0.89 10.85 -1.87
C PRO A 90 -0.05 9.69 -1.48
N ALA A 91 -0.25 8.72 -2.39
CA ALA A 91 -1.14 7.59 -2.14
C ALA A 91 -0.84 6.87 -0.81
N LEU A 92 -1.88 6.63 -0.01
CA LEU A 92 -1.78 6.01 1.32
C LEU A 92 -2.06 4.50 1.30
N SER A 93 -2.55 3.98 0.19
CA SER A 93 -2.84 2.57 -0.03
C SER A 93 -2.32 2.14 -1.40
N GLN A 94 -1.83 0.90 -1.47
CA GLN A 94 -1.41 0.28 -2.71
C GLN A 94 -1.84 -1.18 -2.73
N SER A 95 -2.45 -1.59 -3.85
CA SER A 95 -2.87 -2.96 -4.11
C SER A 95 -2.16 -3.51 -5.35
N VAL A 96 -1.64 -4.72 -5.24
CA VAL A 96 -0.99 -5.46 -6.34
C VAL A 96 -1.41 -6.94 -6.28
N PRO A 97 -1.29 -7.71 -7.37
CA PRO A 97 -1.55 -9.15 -7.31
C PRO A 97 -0.66 -9.84 -6.28
N CYS A 98 -1.15 -10.94 -5.71
CA CYS A 98 -0.33 -11.81 -4.88
C CYS A 98 0.81 -12.43 -5.71
N ASP A 99 1.86 -12.86 -5.02
CA ASP A 99 2.98 -13.51 -5.70
C ASP A 99 2.52 -14.86 -6.28
N PRO A 100 2.90 -15.16 -7.54
CA PRO A 100 2.48 -16.40 -8.19
C PRO A 100 3.02 -17.60 -7.42
N ILE A 101 2.16 -18.59 -7.19
CA ILE A 101 2.56 -19.87 -6.63
C ILE A 101 2.54 -20.87 -7.78
N ASN A 102 3.70 -21.41 -8.11
CA ASN A 102 3.83 -22.40 -9.19
C ASN A 102 3.37 -23.77 -8.72
N CYS A 103 2.91 -24.59 -9.66
CA CYS A 103 2.60 -25.97 -9.36
C CYS A 103 3.85 -26.75 -8.93
N VAL A 104 3.76 -27.45 -7.81
CA VAL A 104 4.79 -28.41 -7.37
C VAL A 104 4.18 -29.80 -7.44
N VAL A 105 4.91 -30.73 -8.06
CA VAL A 105 4.50 -32.13 -8.21
C VAL A 105 5.45 -33.04 -7.46
N SER A 106 4.95 -34.20 -7.04
CA SER A 106 5.77 -35.22 -6.40
C SER A 106 6.78 -35.85 -7.36
N ASP A 107 7.68 -36.65 -6.79
CA ASP A 107 8.42 -37.63 -7.58
C ASP A 107 7.48 -38.61 -8.28
N TRP A 108 7.97 -39.18 -9.36
CA TRP A 108 7.27 -40.21 -10.11
C TRP A 108 7.16 -41.50 -9.30
N THR A 109 6.03 -42.19 -9.43
CA THR A 109 5.92 -43.59 -9.04
C THR A 109 6.90 -44.44 -9.85
N PRO A 110 7.27 -45.64 -9.36
CA PRO A 110 7.88 -46.65 -10.20
C PRO A 110 7.05 -46.88 -11.47
N TRP A 111 7.74 -47.28 -12.54
CA TRP A 111 7.07 -47.74 -13.76
C TRP A 111 6.18 -48.95 -13.46
N SER A 112 4.98 -48.96 -14.01
CA SER A 112 4.14 -50.15 -14.04
C SER A 112 4.79 -51.27 -14.85
N THR A 113 4.30 -52.49 -14.64
CA THR A 113 4.65 -53.62 -15.50
C THR A 113 4.22 -53.35 -16.93
N CYS A 114 4.98 -53.89 -17.89
CA CYS A 114 4.60 -53.78 -19.29
C CYS A 114 3.26 -54.47 -19.55
N LEU A 115 2.26 -53.72 -20.00
CA LEU A 115 0.96 -54.23 -20.42
C LEU A 115 0.69 -53.74 -21.84
N LEU A 116 0.34 -54.66 -22.76
CA LEU A 116 0.08 -54.32 -24.16
C LEU A 116 1.21 -53.49 -24.82
N LYS A 117 2.47 -53.84 -24.55
CA LYS A 117 3.70 -53.17 -25.04
C LYS A 117 3.92 -51.74 -24.51
N VAL A 118 3.19 -51.33 -23.48
CA VAL A 118 3.29 -50.00 -22.88
C VAL A 118 3.47 -50.11 -21.36
N LYS A 119 4.26 -49.21 -20.79
CA LYS A 119 4.36 -48.98 -19.35
C LYS A 119 4.04 -47.53 -19.04
N SER A 120 3.55 -47.28 -17.84
CA SER A 120 3.18 -45.94 -17.38
C SER A 120 3.69 -45.68 -15.96
N ARG A 121 3.87 -44.40 -15.64
CA ARG A 121 4.10 -43.94 -14.27
C ARG A 121 3.29 -42.66 -14.04
N ALA A 122 3.00 -42.39 -12.77
CA ALA A 122 2.20 -41.25 -12.36
C ALA A 122 2.93 -40.44 -11.29
N ARG A 123 2.56 -39.17 -11.14
CA ARG A 123 2.94 -38.30 -10.02
C ARG A 123 1.74 -37.46 -9.62
N THR A 124 1.75 -36.93 -8.40
CA THR A 124 0.64 -36.14 -7.88
C THR A 124 1.02 -34.68 -7.71
N VAL A 125 0.01 -33.81 -7.66
CA VAL A 125 0.21 -32.39 -7.35
C VAL A 125 0.35 -32.24 -5.84
N GLN A 126 1.47 -31.67 -5.39
CA GLN A 126 1.72 -31.30 -3.99
C GLN A 126 1.30 -29.87 -3.69
N THR A 127 1.41 -28.98 -4.67
CA THR A 127 0.97 -27.57 -4.54
C THR A 127 0.31 -27.17 -5.84
N PHE A 128 -0.94 -26.72 -5.76
CA PHE A 128 -1.67 -26.23 -6.92
C PHE A 128 -1.17 -24.84 -7.31
N PRO A 129 -1.16 -24.51 -8.62
CA PRO A 129 -0.77 -23.19 -9.06
C PRO A 129 -1.82 -22.15 -8.65
N LEU A 130 -1.37 -21.03 -8.09
CA LEU A 130 -2.22 -19.90 -7.68
C LEU A 130 -1.68 -18.58 -8.21
N TYR A 131 -2.56 -17.59 -8.29
CA TYR A 131 -2.22 -16.18 -8.59
C TYR A 131 -1.40 -15.99 -9.87
N GLY A 132 -1.71 -16.76 -10.92
CA GLY A 132 -1.00 -16.71 -12.21
C GLY A 132 0.31 -17.50 -12.26
N GLY A 133 0.56 -18.38 -11.28
CA GLY A 133 1.68 -19.31 -11.31
C GLY A 133 1.58 -20.36 -12.42
N LEU A 134 2.73 -20.96 -12.72
CA LEU A 134 2.88 -21.94 -13.80
C LEU A 134 2.03 -23.19 -13.54
N ALA A 135 1.29 -23.60 -14.57
CA ALA A 135 0.47 -24.80 -14.55
C ALA A 135 1.31 -26.07 -14.30
N CYS A 136 0.65 -27.11 -13.76
CA CYS A 136 1.32 -28.37 -13.50
C CYS A 136 1.83 -29.01 -14.80
N PRO A 137 3.06 -29.55 -14.82
CA PRO A 137 3.53 -30.39 -15.92
C PRO A 137 2.73 -31.71 -15.96
N SER A 138 2.92 -32.53 -17.01
CA SER A 138 2.18 -33.80 -17.14
C SER A 138 2.29 -34.66 -15.89
N LEU A 139 1.17 -35.17 -15.40
CA LEU A 139 1.08 -36.01 -14.21
C LEU A 139 1.17 -37.50 -14.53
N VAL A 140 1.09 -37.85 -15.82
CA VAL A 140 1.20 -39.22 -16.32
C VAL A 140 2.23 -39.24 -17.43
N GLU A 141 3.10 -40.23 -17.40
CA GLU A 141 4.04 -40.50 -18.46
C GLU A 141 3.86 -41.93 -18.94
N VAL A 142 3.92 -42.09 -20.26
CA VAL A 142 3.67 -43.36 -20.94
C VAL A 142 4.83 -43.60 -21.88
N GLN A 143 5.37 -44.82 -21.87
CA GLN A 143 6.49 -45.21 -22.70
C GLN A 143 6.29 -46.62 -23.27
N ALA A 144 6.76 -46.84 -24.49
CA ALA A 144 6.84 -48.18 -25.07
C ALA A 144 7.83 -49.05 -24.26
N CYS A 145 7.53 -50.34 -24.17
CA CYS A 145 8.44 -51.31 -23.57
C CYS A 145 9.58 -51.65 -24.54
N VAL A 146 10.78 -51.86 -24.00
CA VAL A 146 11.88 -52.44 -24.78
C VAL A 146 11.56 -53.93 -24.97
N PRO A 147 11.55 -54.45 -26.21
CA PRO A 147 11.41 -55.89 -26.44
C PRO A 147 12.54 -56.63 -25.72
N VAL A 148 12.19 -57.61 -24.90
CA VAL A 148 13.17 -58.58 -24.40
C VAL A 148 13.08 -59.76 -25.35
N ASP A 149 14.15 -59.99 -26.12
CA ASP A 149 14.23 -61.17 -26.97
C ASP A 149 14.25 -62.43 -26.09
N CYS A 150 13.33 -63.36 -26.36
CA CYS A 150 13.32 -64.63 -25.65
C CYS A 150 14.51 -65.48 -26.11
N ALA A 151 15.45 -65.74 -25.21
CA ALA A 151 16.49 -66.75 -25.43
C ALA A 151 15.86 -68.14 -25.27
N VAL A 152 15.64 -68.84 -26.39
CA VAL A 152 15.25 -70.26 -26.37
C VAL A 152 16.49 -71.13 -26.17
N GLY A 153 16.43 -72.05 -25.20
CA GLY A 153 17.47 -73.05 -24.98
C GLY A 153 17.55 -74.06 -26.12
N ALA A 154 18.70 -74.73 -26.27
CA ALA A 154 18.86 -75.80 -27.26
C ALA A 154 17.90 -76.96 -26.95
N TRP A 155 17.20 -77.43 -27.98
CA TRP A 155 16.38 -78.64 -27.91
C TRP A 155 17.29 -79.85 -27.62
N SER A 156 17.01 -80.60 -26.55
CA SER A 156 17.69 -81.86 -26.19
C SER A 156 16.96 -83.06 -26.75
#